data_AF-A0A2N1D9C2-F1
#
_entry.id   AF-A0A2N1D9C2-F1
#
_cell.length_a   1.000
_cell.length_b   1.000
_cell.length_c   1.000
_cell.angle_alpha   90.00
_cell.angle_beta   90.00
_cell.angle_gamma   90.00
#
_symmetry.space_group_name_H-M   'P 1'
#
loop_
_entity.id
_entity.type
_entity.pdbx_description
1 polymer ?
#
loop_
_entity_poly.entity_id
_entity_poly.type
_entity_poly.pdbx_seq_one_letter_code
_entity_poly.pdbx_strand_id
1 'polypeptide(L)'
;MYLENKHSSLRNTAKRYSKLGCALLLLQLMSVTSANALEVLSSQELASHCALLKTDPEGVDGQYCVRYIQGFIDGAIATDARVMLNAENAISGNETFADRAMRTRMPGRVDRSRAAKLAGFCLGDPLPLRDVVAVVVADLAVQQHSKTKDEPAMEAVYKSLLNNYPCIQ
;
A
#
# COMPACT_ATOMS: atom_id res chain seq x y z
N MET A 1 48.56 50.13 13.65
CA MET A 1 47.60 49.83 14.75
C MET A 1 46.11 49.92 14.34
N TYR A 2 45.73 50.48 13.18
CA TYR A 2 44.32 50.56 12.74
C TYR A 2 43.83 49.33 11.94
N LEU A 3 44.74 48.61 11.27
CA LEU A 3 44.42 47.46 10.40
C LEU A 3 44.13 46.14 11.15
N GLU A 4 44.80 45.88 12.28
CA GLU A 4 44.56 44.66 13.09
C GLU A 4 43.16 44.63 13.73
N ASN A 5 42.63 45.80 14.10
CA ASN A 5 41.33 45.93 14.76
C ASN A 5 40.15 45.65 13.80
N LYS A 6 40.33 45.91 12.51
CA LYS A 6 39.31 45.64 11.48
C LYS A 6 39.20 44.15 11.19
N HIS A 7 40.33 43.43 11.19
CA HIS A 7 40.38 42.00 10.89
C HIS A 7 39.88 41.13 12.05
N SER A 8 40.04 41.57 13.31
CA SER A 8 39.46 40.92 14.49
C SER A 8 37.94 41.11 14.57
N SER A 9 37.44 42.30 14.23
CA SER A 9 36.00 42.64 14.18
C SER A 9 35.24 41.84 13.10
N LEU A 10 35.81 41.71 11.91
CA LEU A 10 35.25 40.90 10.81
C LEU A 10 35.21 39.39 11.15
N ARG A 11 36.23 38.88 11.86
CA ARG A 11 36.28 37.47 12.28
C ARG A 11 35.24 37.15 13.36
N ASN A 12 34.98 38.10 14.27
CA ASN A 12 33.98 37.95 15.33
C ASN A 12 32.54 38.07 14.82
N THR A 13 32.28 38.93 13.83
CA THR A 13 30.97 39.04 13.18
C THR A 13 30.65 37.79 12.36
N ALA A 14 31.60 37.27 11.57
CA ALA A 14 31.44 35.99 10.85
C ALA A 14 31.16 34.80 11.78
N LYS A 15 31.85 34.71 12.93
CA LYS A 15 31.57 33.70 13.97
C LYS A 15 30.18 33.86 14.58
N ARG A 16 29.70 35.09 14.78
CA ARG A 16 28.32 35.35 15.28
C ARG A 16 27.26 34.94 14.26
N TYR A 17 27.45 35.25 12.97
CA TYR A 17 26.51 34.84 11.91
C TYR A 17 26.47 33.31 11.71
N SER A 18 27.61 32.62 11.82
CA SER A 18 27.67 31.15 11.77
C SER A 18 26.92 30.50 12.95
N LYS A 19 27.08 31.04 14.17
CA LYS A 19 26.33 30.59 15.34
C LYS A 19 24.83 30.87 15.23
N LEU A 20 24.45 32.03 14.70
CA LEU A 20 23.04 32.40 14.48
C LEU A 20 22.40 31.51 13.41
N GLY A 21 23.13 31.21 12.33
CA GLY A 21 22.69 30.28 11.28
C GLY A 21 22.48 28.86 11.80
N CYS A 22 23.42 28.32 12.59
CA CYS A 22 23.24 27.02 13.24
C CYS A 22 22.05 27.01 14.20
N ALA A 23 21.85 28.07 14.98
CA ALA A 23 20.71 28.16 15.91
C ALA A 23 19.36 28.18 15.17
N LEU A 24 19.27 28.92 14.05
CA LEU A 24 18.08 28.93 13.19
C LEU A 24 17.82 27.55 12.55
N LEU A 25 18.87 26.86 12.09
CA LEU A 25 18.74 25.53 11.50
C LEU A 25 18.26 24.49 12.51
N LEU A 26 18.80 24.54 13.75
CA LEU A 26 18.36 23.69 14.85
C LEU A 26 16.91 23.97 15.26
N LEU A 27 16.48 25.24 15.25
CA LEU A 27 15.10 25.61 15.57
C LEU A 27 14.09 25.06 14.53
N GLN A 28 14.47 25.02 13.25
CA GLN A 28 13.64 24.40 12.21
C GLN A 28 13.54 22.87 12.33
N LEU A 29 14.62 22.21 12.76
CA LEU A 29 14.61 20.75 13.01
C LEU A 29 13.73 20.34 14.20
N MET A 30 13.39 21.26 15.11
CA MET A 30 12.45 20.97 16.21
C MET A 30 10.99 21.18 15.80
N SER A 31 10.72 21.68 14.58
CA SER A 31 9.37 21.95 14.08
C SER A 31 8.81 20.80 13.22
N VAL A 32 9.53 19.69 13.05
CA VAL A 32 8.99 18.52 12.35
C VAL A 32 7.96 17.81 13.24
N THR A 33 6.78 17.62 12.67
CA THR A 33 5.72 16.80 13.27
C THR A 33 6.21 15.37 13.34
N SER A 34 5.99 14.71 14.47
CA SER A 34 6.24 13.28 14.64
C SER A 34 5.40 12.51 13.62
N ALA A 35 6.03 11.82 12.67
CA ALA A 35 5.33 10.89 11.82
C ALA A 35 4.98 9.65 12.66
N ASN A 36 3.73 9.59 13.14
CA ASN A 36 3.20 8.36 13.71
C ASN A 36 3.08 7.33 12.58
N ALA A 37 3.59 6.12 12.80
CA ALA A 37 3.27 5.01 11.93
C ALA A 37 1.75 4.83 11.94
N LEU A 38 1.12 4.84 10.77
CA LEU A 38 -0.30 4.50 10.66
C LEU A 38 -0.51 3.12 11.28
N GLU A 39 -1.42 3.03 12.27
CA GLU A 39 -1.80 1.76 12.84
C GLU A 39 -2.32 0.85 11.73
N VAL A 40 -1.87 -0.40 11.73
CA VAL A 40 -2.28 -1.38 10.72
C VAL A 40 -3.77 -1.64 10.93
N LEU A 41 -4.57 -1.34 9.90
CA LEU A 41 -6.02 -1.59 9.93
C LEU A 41 -6.29 -3.04 10.30
N SER A 42 -7.09 -3.24 11.33
CA SER A 42 -7.40 -4.58 11.83
C SER A 42 -8.60 -5.21 11.14
N SER A 43 -8.67 -6.53 11.16
CA SER A 43 -9.79 -7.28 10.57
C SER A 43 -11.13 -6.93 11.22
N GLN A 44 -11.13 -6.68 12.53
CA GLN A 44 -12.32 -6.29 13.29
C GLN A 44 -12.77 -4.87 12.96
N GLU A 45 -11.84 -3.94 12.81
CA GLU A 45 -12.13 -2.57 12.41
C GLU A 45 -12.74 -2.54 11.00
N LEU A 46 -12.14 -3.25 10.05
CA LEU A 46 -12.71 -3.39 8.69
C LEU A 46 -14.10 -4.02 8.72
N ALA A 47 -14.30 -5.10 9.49
CA ALA A 47 -15.60 -5.75 9.65
C ALA A 47 -16.67 -4.78 10.20
N SER A 48 -16.29 -3.90 11.13
CA SER A 48 -17.20 -2.91 11.70
C SER A 48 -17.70 -1.90 10.66
N HIS A 49 -16.83 -1.43 9.75
CA HIS A 49 -17.25 -0.59 8.62
C HIS A 49 -18.12 -1.36 7.63
N CYS A 50 -17.76 -2.62 7.35
CA CYS A 50 -18.51 -3.48 6.43
C CYS A 50 -19.92 -3.86 6.93
N ALA A 51 -20.18 -3.80 8.24
CA ALA A 51 -21.49 -4.13 8.81
C ALA A 51 -22.63 -3.26 8.26
N LEU A 52 -22.33 -2.00 7.92
CA LEU A 52 -23.31 -1.05 7.38
C LEU A 52 -23.47 -1.12 5.86
N LEU A 53 -22.68 -1.95 5.17
CA LEU A 53 -22.69 -2.03 3.70
C LEU A 53 -24.07 -2.42 3.13
N LYS A 54 -24.86 -3.24 3.85
CA LYS A 54 -26.20 -3.65 3.41
C LYS A 54 -27.25 -2.57 3.60
N THR A 55 -27.13 -1.78 4.66
CA THR A 55 -28.13 -0.80 5.07
C THR A 55 -27.88 0.57 4.49
N ASP A 56 -26.61 0.95 4.32
CA ASP A 56 -26.19 2.23 3.76
C ASP A 56 -24.91 2.06 2.91
N PRO A 57 -25.04 1.50 1.69
CA PRO A 57 -23.88 1.22 0.83
C PRO A 57 -23.16 2.48 0.34
N GLU A 58 -23.87 3.62 0.26
CA GLU A 58 -23.32 4.91 -0.15
C GLU A 58 -22.83 5.75 1.04
N GLY A 59 -23.09 5.28 2.26
CA GLY A 59 -22.54 5.84 3.48
C GLY A 59 -21.02 5.69 3.57
N VAL A 60 -20.43 6.48 4.46
CA VAL A 60 -18.96 6.52 4.65
C VAL A 60 -18.39 5.13 4.93
N ASP A 61 -19.04 4.35 5.80
CA ASP A 61 -18.60 3.01 6.19
C ASP A 61 -18.73 1.98 5.05
N GLY A 62 -19.87 2.00 4.34
CA GLY A 62 -20.10 1.13 3.18
C GLY A 62 -19.08 1.39 2.06
N GLN A 63 -18.85 2.67 1.74
CA GLN A 63 -17.83 3.05 0.77
C GLN A 63 -16.42 2.70 1.26
N TYR A 64 -16.10 2.91 2.53
CA TYR A 64 -14.80 2.54 3.10
C TYR A 64 -14.52 1.05 2.92
N CYS A 65 -15.48 0.19 3.29
CA CYS A 65 -15.37 -1.26 3.14
C CYS A 65 -15.11 -1.67 1.68
N VAL A 66 -15.94 -1.19 0.75
CA VAL A 66 -15.83 -1.54 -0.68
C VAL A 66 -14.49 -1.07 -1.25
N ARG A 67 -14.08 0.16 -0.93
CA ARG A 67 -12.84 0.75 -1.45
C ARG A 67 -11.60 0.08 -0.89
N TYR A 68 -11.63 -0.36 0.37
CA TYR A 68 -10.53 -1.12 0.95
C TYR A 68 -10.34 -2.44 0.21
N ILE A 69 -11.41 -3.23 0.07
CA ILE A 69 -11.36 -4.55 -0.60
C ILE A 69 -10.99 -4.38 -2.08
N GLN A 70 -11.60 -3.42 -2.77
CA GLN A 70 -11.25 -3.11 -4.16
C GLN A 70 -9.77 -2.71 -4.28
N GLY A 71 -9.28 -1.82 -3.40
CA GLY A 71 -7.89 -1.39 -3.39
C GLY A 71 -6.92 -2.54 -3.11
N PHE A 72 -7.30 -3.49 -2.26
CA PHE A 72 -6.53 -4.72 -2.04
C PHE A 72 -6.46 -5.56 -3.32
N ILE A 73 -7.59 -5.80 -3.99
CA ILE A 73 -7.64 -6.57 -5.23
C ILE A 73 -6.81 -5.90 -6.33
N ASP A 74 -7.01 -4.60 -6.54
CA ASP A 74 -6.27 -3.81 -7.51
C ASP A 74 -4.76 -3.82 -7.20
N GLY A 75 -4.40 -3.74 -5.91
CA GLY A 75 -3.02 -3.80 -5.42
C GLY A 75 -2.38 -5.17 -5.61
N ALA A 76 -3.08 -6.26 -5.29
CA ALA A 76 -2.61 -7.63 -5.48
C ALA A 76 -2.43 -7.95 -6.97
N ILE A 77 -3.39 -7.56 -7.82
CA ILE A 77 -3.27 -7.69 -9.27
C ILE A 77 -2.12 -6.84 -9.81
N ALA A 78 -1.89 -5.62 -9.31
CA ALA A 78 -0.82 -4.75 -9.82
C ALA A 78 0.58 -5.19 -9.36
N THR A 79 0.71 -5.65 -8.12
CA THR A 79 2.01 -5.85 -7.45
C THR A 79 2.55 -7.26 -7.67
N ASP A 80 1.74 -8.31 -7.47
CA ASP A 80 2.21 -9.69 -7.68
C ASP A 80 2.39 -9.99 -9.16
N ALA A 81 1.51 -9.47 -10.02
CA ALA A 81 1.70 -9.58 -11.47
C ALA A 81 3.04 -9.03 -11.92
N ARG A 82 3.30 -7.75 -11.65
CA ARG A 82 4.44 -7.06 -12.29
C ARG A 82 5.74 -7.50 -11.64
N VAL A 83 5.80 -7.63 -10.31
CA VAL A 83 7.01 -8.02 -9.60
C VAL A 83 7.36 -9.47 -9.87
N MET A 84 6.38 -10.39 -9.83
CA MET A 84 6.67 -11.80 -10.06
C MET A 84 6.88 -12.13 -11.54
N LEU A 85 6.18 -11.48 -12.49
CA LEU A 85 6.52 -11.59 -13.92
C LEU A 85 7.92 -11.03 -14.22
N ASN A 86 8.32 -9.93 -13.56
CA ASN A 86 9.69 -9.41 -13.67
C ASN A 86 10.71 -10.39 -13.09
N ALA A 87 10.41 -11.03 -11.96
CA ALA A 87 11.29 -12.02 -11.33
C ALA A 87 11.40 -13.29 -12.18
N GLU A 88 10.30 -13.86 -12.65
CA GLU A 88 10.29 -15.02 -13.55
C GLU A 88 11.03 -14.73 -14.86
N ASN A 89 10.83 -13.54 -15.44
CA ASN A 89 11.52 -13.19 -16.69
C ASN A 89 13.03 -12.96 -16.46
N ALA A 90 13.42 -12.39 -15.31
CA ALA A 90 14.82 -12.29 -14.92
C ALA A 90 15.48 -13.67 -14.72
N ILE A 91 14.72 -14.68 -14.31
CA ILE A 91 15.18 -16.07 -14.19
C ILE A 91 15.25 -16.75 -15.58
N SER A 92 14.25 -16.53 -16.44
CA SER A 92 14.18 -17.16 -17.78
C SER A 92 15.14 -16.57 -18.82
N GLY A 93 15.65 -15.35 -18.60
CA GLY A 93 16.71 -14.73 -19.40
C GLY A 93 16.38 -14.36 -20.86
N ASN A 94 15.18 -14.70 -21.36
CA ASN A 94 14.88 -14.72 -22.80
C ASN A 94 13.93 -13.60 -23.29
N GLU A 95 13.64 -12.57 -22.50
CA GLU A 95 12.77 -11.47 -22.97
C GLU A 95 13.55 -10.38 -23.72
N THR A 96 13.00 -9.88 -24.84
CA THR A 96 13.56 -8.69 -25.50
C THR A 96 13.08 -7.39 -24.83
N PHE A 97 13.75 -6.28 -25.12
CA PHE A 97 13.29 -4.95 -24.67
C PHE A 97 11.87 -4.61 -25.16
N ALA A 98 11.52 -5.05 -26.37
CA ALA A 98 10.19 -4.84 -26.93
C ALA A 98 9.13 -5.65 -26.17
N ASP A 99 9.42 -6.91 -25.82
CA ASP A 99 8.51 -7.76 -25.04
C ASP A 99 8.29 -7.19 -23.64
N ARG A 100 9.36 -6.73 -22.98
CA ARG A 100 9.27 -6.05 -21.68
C ARG A 100 8.45 -4.76 -21.77
N ALA A 101 8.65 -3.96 -22.82
CA ALA A 101 7.90 -2.73 -23.03
C ALA A 101 6.41 -3.00 -23.26
N MET A 102 6.07 -4.02 -24.05
CA MET A 102 4.69 -4.44 -24.29
C MET A 102 4.02 -4.91 -23.00
N ARG A 103 4.65 -5.80 -22.25
CA ARG A 103 4.12 -6.33 -20.98
C ARG A 103 3.87 -5.23 -19.94
N THR A 104 4.76 -4.25 -19.85
CA THR A 104 4.65 -3.19 -18.83
C THR A 104 3.67 -2.08 -19.19
N ARG A 105 3.44 -1.82 -20.48
CA ARG A 105 2.58 -0.73 -20.97
C ARG A 105 1.18 -1.20 -21.37
N MET A 106 1.04 -2.43 -21.86
CA MET A 106 -0.23 -3.01 -22.31
C MET A 106 -0.27 -4.51 -21.94
N PRO A 107 -0.43 -4.84 -20.65
CA PRO A 107 -0.47 -6.23 -20.20
C PRO A 107 -1.64 -6.99 -20.84
N GLY A 108 -1.32 -8.13 -21.46
CA GLY A 108 -2.30 -8.99 -22.12
C GLY A 108 -3.12 -9.82 -21.13
N ARG A 109 -4.13 -10.54 -21.63
CA ARG A 109 -4.90 -11.49 -20.82
C ARG A 109 -4.04 -12.60 -20.21
N VAL A 110 -3.04 -13.08 -20.94
CA VAL A 110 -2.12 -14.12 -20.48
C VAL A 110 -1.29 -13.63 -19.29
N ASP A 111 -0.80 -12.38 -19.32
CA ASP A 111 -0.06 -11.79 -18.21
C ASP A 111 -0.94 -11.68 -16.95
N ARG A 112 -2.22 -11.32 -17.11
CA ARG A 112 -3.19 -11.26 -15.99
C ARG A 112 -3.48 -12.64 -15.40
N SER A 113 -3.63 -13.65 -16.25
CA SER A 113 -3.84 -15.03 -15.79
C SER A 113 -2.61 -15.57 -15.07
N ARG A 114 -1.40 -15.32 -15.62
CA ARG A 114 -0.14 -15.70 -15.00
C ARG A 114 0.05 -14.99 -13.65
N ALA A 115 -0.30 -13.72 -13.57
CA ALA A 115 -0.32 -12.97 -12.32
C ALA A 115 -1.30 -13.53 -11.27
N ALA A 116 -2.53 -13.86 -11.67
CA ALA A 116 -3.52 -14.44 -10.76
C ALA A 116 -3.03 -15.77 -10.17
N LYS A 117 -2.37 -16.60 -10.99
CA LYS A 117 -1.75 -17.85 -10.53
C LYS A 117 -0.67 -17.59 -9.46
N LEU A 118 0.07 -16.50 -9.59
CA LEU A 118 1.13 -16.11 -8.66
C LEU A 118 0.57 -15.54 -7.35
N ALA A 119 -0.54 -14.80 -7.41
CA ALA A 119 -1.29 -14.31 -6.24
C ALA A 119 -2.08 -15.42 -5.52
N GLY A 120 -2.23 -16.60 -6.13
CA GLY A 120 -2.87 -17.78 -5.54
C GLY A 120 -4.41 -17.81 -5.62
N PHE A 121 -5.05 -16.73 -6.09
CA PHE A 121 -6.51 -16.63 -6.25
C PHE A 121 -6.90 -16.10 -7.64
N CYS A 122 -8.07 -16.49 -8.13
CA CYS A 122 -8.54 -16.20 -9.49
C CYS A 122 -9.96 -15.62 -9.48
N LEU A 123 -10.12 -14.34 -9.85
CA LEU A 123 -11.40 -13.60 -9.74
C LEU A 123 -12.20 -13.47 -11.05
N GLY A 124 -11.85 -14.22 -12.10
CA GLY A 124 -12.53 -14.17 -13.42
C GLY A 124 -12.26 -12.89 -14.24
N ASP A 125 -12.66 -12.91 -15.52
CA ASP A 125 -12.65 -11.75 -16.44
C ASP A 125 -13.99 -11.72 -17.20
N PRO A 126 -14.92 -10.78 -16.90
CA PRO A 126 -14.75 -9.59 -16.06
C PRO A 126 -14.83 -9.88 -14.54
N LEU A 127 -14.15 -9.07 -13.73
CA LEU A 127 -14.15 -9.13 -12.26
C LEU A 127 -15.54 -8.81 -11.68
N PRO A 128 -16.24 -9.75 -11.03
CA PRO A 128 -17.53 -9.49 -10.40
C PRO A 128 -17.34 -8.85 -9.02
N LEU A 129 -16.88 -7.59 -8.98
CA LEU A 129 -16.45 -6.92 -7.74
C LEU A 129 -17.51 -6.97 -6.63
N ARG A 130 -18.80 -6.81 -6.97
CA ARG A 130 -19.90 -6.86 -5.97
C ARG A 130 -19.97 -8.21 -5.27
N ASP A 131 -19.84 -9.30 -6.02
CA ASP A 131 -19.94 -10.66 -5.49
C ASP A 131 -18.70 -11.01 -4.65
N VAL A 132 -17.51 -10.60 -5.14
CA VAL A 132 -16.25 -10.76 -4.40
C VAL A 132 -16.31 -10.02 -3.07
N VAL A 133 -16.72 -8.75 -3.07
CA VAL A 133 -16.89 -7.96 -1.84
C VAL A 133 -17.89 -8.62 -0.90
N ALA A 134 -19.03 -9.11 -1.40
CA ALA A 134 -20.04 -9.76 -0.57
C ALA A 134 -19.51 -11.01 0.15
N VAL A 135 -18.70 -11.83 -0.54
CA VAL A 135 -18.05 -13.01 0.03
C VAL A 135 -17.03 -12.62 1.10
N VAL A 136 -16.15 -11.67 0.80
CA VAL A 136 -15.12 -11.20 1.75
C VAL A 136 -15.76 -10.61 3.02
N VAL A 137 -16.83 -9.83 2.87
CA VAL A 137 -17.58 -9.26 4.01
C VAL A 137 -18.22 -10.35 4.86
N ALA A 138 -18.74 -11.41 4.25
CA ALA A 138 -19.30 -12.54 4.99
C ALA A 138 -18.23 -13.24 5.84
N ASP A 139 -17.04 -13.46 5.29
CA ASP A 139 -15.92 -14.07 6.01
C ASP A 139 -15.42 -13.18 7.17
N LEU A 140 -15.30 -11.87 6.93
CA LEU A 140 -14.93 -10.90 7.96
C LEU A 140 -15.93 -10.88 9.12
N ALA A 141 -17.23 -10.99 8.84
CA ALA A 141 -18.26 -11.07 9.88
C ALA A 141 -18.12 -12.33 10.75
N VAL A 142 -17.73 -13.48 10.16
CA VAL A 142 -17.45 -14.70 10.93
C VAL A 142 -16.23 -14.52 11.83
N GLN A 143 -15.17 -13.90 11.32
CA GLN A 143 -13.94 -13.65 12.07
C GLN A 143 -14.13 -12.65 13.22
N GLN A 144 -15.01 -11.66 13.06
CA GLN A 144 -15.33 -10.68 14.10
C GLN A 144 -15.81 -11.33 15.41
N HIS A 145 -16.45 -12.51 15.33
CA HIS A 145 -16.93 -13.26 16.49
C HIS A 145 -15.90 -14.25 17.06
N SER A 146 -14.75 -14.40 16.42
CA SER A 146 -13.68 -15.29 16.89
C SER A 146 -12.83 -14.60 17.96
N LYS A 147 -12.47 -15.33 19.03
CA LYS A 147 -11.63 -14.82 20.14
C LYS A 147 -10.12 -14.77 19.82
N THR A 148 -9.74 -14.93 18.56
CA THR A 148 -8.34 -14.95 18.16
C THR A 148 -7.74 -13.53 18.19
N LYS A 149 -6.41 -13.43 18.25
CA LYS A 149 -5.71 -12.15 18.07
C LYS A 149 -6.22 -11.49 16.80
N ASP A 150 -6.55 -10.20 16.89
CA ASP A 150 -6.99 -9.41 15.75
C ASP A 150 -5.87 -9.39 14.70
N GLU A 151 -6.15 -9.96 13.54
CA GLU A 151 -5.19 -10.00 12.43
C GLU A 151 -5.32 -8.74 11.58
N PRO A 152 -4.28 -8.36 10.82
CA PRO A 152 -4.38 -7.28 9.85
C PRO A 152 -5.52 -7.54 8.86
N ALA A 153 -6.31 -6.53 8.54
CA ALA A 153 -7.37 -6.60 7.55
C ALA A 153 -6.87 -7.14 6.19
N MET A 154 -5.65 -6.77 5.81
CA MET A 154 -4.97 -7.28 4.61
C MET A 154 -4.90 -8.81 4.59
N GLU A 155 -4.51 -9.42 5.71
CA GLU A 155 -4.32 -10.88 5.83
C GLU A 155 -5.68 -11.60 5.81
N ALA A 156 -6.67 -11.05 6.51
CA ALA A 156 -8.03 -11.56 6.52
C ALA A 156 -8.65 -11.57 5.11
N VAL A 157 -8.51 -10.47 4.37
CA VAL A 157 -8.99 -10.36 2.99
C VAL A 157 -8.25 -11.34 2.09
N TYR A 158 -6.92 -11.44 2.20
CA TYR A 158 -6.12 -12.38 1.40
C TYR A 158 -6.56 -13.84 1.61
N LYS A 159 -6.71 -14.27 2.87
CA LYS A 159 -7.18 -15.63 3.21
C LYS A 159 -8.58 -15.90 2.70
N SER A 160 -9.50 -14.93 2.81
CA SER A 160 -10.85 -15.04 2.27
C SER A 160 -10.82 -15.29 0.76
N LEU A 161 -10.00 -14.53 0.02
CA LEU A 161 -9.88 -14.72 -1.44
C LEU A 161 -9.28 -16.08 -1.82
N LEU A 162 -8.25 -16.54 -1.11
CA LEU A 162 -7.66 -17.86 -1.35
C LEU A 162 -8.66 -19.01 -1.13
N ASN A 163 -9.48 -18.91 -0.08
CA ASN A 163 -10.42 -19.96 0.28
C ASN A 163 -11.62 -20.03 -0.69
N ASN A 164 -12.12 -18.88 -1.14
CA ASN A 164 -13.33 -18.81 -1.95
C ASN A 164 -13.07 -18.78 -3.47
N TYR A 165 -11.89 -18.33 -3.88
CA TYR A 165 -11.52 -18.16 -5.29
C TYR A 165 -10.21 -18.86 -5.65
N PRO A 166 -10.05 -20.17 -5.37
CA PRO A 166 -8.84 -20.89 -5.75
C PRO A 166 -8.71 -20.95 -7.28
N CYS A 167 -7.49 -20.79 -7.78
CA CYS A 167 -7.21 -21.01 -9.19
C CYS A 167 -7.30 -22.51 -9.53
N ILE A 168 -8.30 -22.90 -10.33
CA ILE A 168 -8.39 -24.25 -10.89
C ILE A 168 -7.32 -24.34 -12.01
N GLN A 169 -6.45 -25.36 -11.92
CA GLN A 169 -5.39 -25.63 -12.90
C GLN A 169 -5.94 -26.04 -14.27
#